data_AF-A0A419B1P2-F1
#
_entry.id   AF-A0A419B1P2-F1
#
_cell.length_a   1.000
_cell.length_b   1.000
_cell.length_c   1.000
_cell.angle_alpha   90.00
_cell.angle_beta   90.00
_cell.angle_gamma   90.00
#
_symmetry.space_group_name_H-M   'P 1'
#
loop_
_entity.id
_entity.type
_entity.pdbx_description
1 polymer ?
#
loop_
_entity_poly.entity_id
_entity_poly.type
_entity_poly.pdbx_seq_one_letter_code
_entity_poly.pdbx_strand_id
1 'polypeptide(L)'
;MKQKVIAVSLLLGTLLVSGCHSLPHSSVAATPAADACQIGDKQVQTTLYFGLNRPAGPAISDAEWKAFLDGDVTPRFKEGLTVFDAKGQWLGNDGVVARENSKALMLIHGADKERDIEALRTIYKSRFAQESVMRIDAPVCVAF
;
A
#
# COMPACT_ATOMS: atom_id res chain seq x y z
N MET A 1 72.62 19.05 42.73
CA MET A 1 71.40 19.73 43.22
C MET A 1 70.21 18.88 42.80
N LYS A 2 69.36 18.38 43.70
CA LYS A 2 68.27 19.08 44.42
C LYS A 2 67.22 19.61 43.41
N GLN A 3 65.94 19.22 43.37
CA GLN A 3 65.09 18.45 44.32
C GLN A 3 64.13 17.48 43.58
N LYS A 4 63.68 16.43 44.30
CA LYS A 4 62.43 15.68 44.07
C LYS A 4 61.78 15.41 45.44
N VAL A 5 60.46 15.19 45.46
CA VAL A 5 59.60 14.91 46.66
C VAL A 5 59.59 16.10 47.66
N ILE A 6 58.61 16.38 48.53
CA ILE A 6 57.28 15.86 48.99
C ILE A 6 56.38 17.11 49.25
N ALA A 7 55.06 17.11 49.53
CA ALA A 7 53.98 16.10 49.66
C ALA A 7 52.60 16.81 49.50
N VAL A 8 51.52 16.07 49.23
CA VAL A 8 50.22 16.29 49.92
C VAL A 8 49.62 14.92 50.25
N SER A 9 49.23 14.75 51.51
CA SER A 9 48.66 13.51 52.05
C SER A 9 47.24 13.75 52.61
N LEU A 10 46.56 12.64 52.86
CA LEU A 10 45.40 12.45 53.74
C LEU A 10 43.98 12.74 53.21
N LEU A 11 43.29 11.61 53.05
CA LEU A 11 41.87 11.31 53.19
C LEU A 11 41.01 12.34 53.95
N LEU A 12 39.80 12.56 53.43
CA LEU A 12 38.60 12.27 54.22
C LEU A 12 37.45 11.85 53.29
N GLY A 13 36.77 10.76 53.63
CA GLY A 13 35.62 10.26 52.87
C GLY A 13 34.30 10.63 53.53
N THR A 14 33.33 11.10 52.74
CA THR A 14 31.92 11.18 53.13
C THR A 14 31.05 10.73 51.96
N LEU A 15 30.40 9.57 52.12
CA LEU A 15 29.28 9.18 51.27
C LEU A 15 28.10 10.11 51.58
N LEU A 16 27.58 10.79 50.57
CA LEU A 16 26.21 11.29 50.57
C LEU A 16 25.53 10.84 49.28
N VAL A 17 24.78 9.75 49.40
CA VAL A 17 23.89 9.24 48.35
C VAL A 17 22.64 10.10 48.33
N SER A 18 22.69 11.24 47.62
CA SER A 18 21.50 12.03 47.32
C SER A 18 20.77 11.41 46.12
N GLY A 19 19.54 10.96 46.36
CA GLY A 19 18.86 9.99 45.51
C GLY A 19 18.53 10.46 44.10
N CYS A 20 18.48 9.48 43.19
CA CYS A 20 17.90 9.62 41.86
C CYS A 20 16.53 10.30 41.95
N HIS A 21 16.45 11.55 41.51
CA HIS A 21 15.17 12.11 41.11
C HIS A 21 14.78 11.45 39.79
N SER A 22 14.11 10.31 39.91
CA SER A 22 13.27 9.81 38.84
C SER A 22 12.26 10.92 38.54
N LEU A 23 12.53 11.68 37.48
CA LEU A 23 11.51 12.52 36.86
C LEU A 23 10.26 11.64 36.71
N PRO A 24 9.07 12.14 37.03
CA PRO A 24 7.88 11.45 36.59
C PRO A 24 8.00 11.36 35.07
N HIS A 25 8.25 10.15 34.57
CA HIS A 25 7.80 9.80 33.24
C HIS A 25 6.30 9.99 33.33
N SER A 26 5.84 11.15 32.88
CA SER A 26 4.48 11.31 32.39
C SER A 26 4.33 10.21 31.35
N SER A 27 3.73 9.11 31.78
CA SER A 27 3.21 8.10 30.88
C SER A 27 2.24 8.86 29.99
N VAL A 28 2.71 9.21 28.80
CA VAL A 28 1.84 9.63 27.72
C VAL A 28 0.87 8.47 27.60
N ALA A 29 -0.36 8.68 28.08
CA ALA A 29 -1.38 7.66 28.06
C ALA A 29 -1.48 7.22 26.60
N ALA A 30 -1.20 5.94 26.34
CA ALA A 30 -1.20 5.42 24.99
C ALA A 30 -2.60 5.65 24.42
N THR A 31 -2.72 6.58 23.48
CA THR A 31 -3.99 7.00 22.90
C THR A 31 -4.66 5.75 22.33
N PRO A 32 -5.81 5.30 22.85
CA PRO A 32 -6.38 4.04 22.43
C PRO A 32 -6.91 4.17 21.00
N ALA A 33 -6.23 3.48 20.08
CA ALA A 33 -6.76 3.02 18.80
C ALA A 33 -7.46 4.06 17.90
N ALA A 34 -6.75 5.12 17.51
CA ALA A 34 -7.10 5.87 16.28
C ALA A 34 -7.00 4.99 15.00
N ASP A 35 -6.25 3.88 15.08
CA ASP A 35 -6.04 2.91 13.99
C ASP A 35 -7.10 1.79 13.92
N ALA A 36 -8.15 1.77 14.76
CA ALA A 36 -9.18 0.73 14.71
C ALA A 36 -10.40 1.15 13.87
N CYS A 37 -10.89 0.22 13.04
CA CYS A 37 -12.16 0.40 12.34
C CYS A 37 -13.29 0.58 13.36
N GLN A 38 -14.05 1.68 13.21
CA GLN A 38 -15.20 1.97 14.08
C GLN A 38 -16.39 1.07 13.75
N ILE A 39 -16.53 0.69 12.47
CA ILE A 39 -17.52 -0.24 11.94
C ILE A 39 -16.82 -1.08 10.88
N GLY A 40 -17.07 -2.39 10.86
CA GLY A 40 -16.52 -3.32 9.88
C GLY A 40 -15.07 -3.72 10.11
N ASP A 41 -14.57 -4.58 9.22
CA ASP A 41 -13.24 -5.17 9.28
C ASP A 41 -12.24 -4.39 8.42
N LYS A 42 -10.95 -4.46 8.80
CA LYS A 42 -9.85 -3.91 8.01
C LYS A 42 -9.64 -4.73 6.74
N GLN A 43 -9.76 -4.07 5.59
CA GLN A 43 -9.52 -4.66 4.28
C GLN A 43 -8.72 -3.69 3.40
N VAL A 44 -8.36 -4.14 2.20
CA VAL A 44 -7.76 -3.31 1.16
C VAL A 44 -8.78 -3.14 0.03
N GLN A 45 -8.96 -1.90 -0.40
CA GLN A 45 -9.59 -1.59 -1.67
C GLN A 45 -8.49 -1.43 -2.73
N THR A 46 -8.50 -2.29 -3.74
CA THR A 46 -7.65 -2.16 -4.92
C THR A 46 -8.50 -1.74 -6.11
N THR A 47 -8.15 -0.63 -6.76
CA THR A 47 -8.73 -0.26 -8.06
C THR A 47 -7.71 -0.48 -9.16
N LEU A 48 -8.05 -1.33 -10.13
CA LEU A 48 -7.28 -1.56 -11.35
C LEU A 48 -7.91 -0.84 -12.53
N TYR A 49 -7.12 -0.06 -13.28
CA TYR A 49 -7.59 0.61 -14.50
C TYR A 49 -6.99 -0.05 -15.73
N PHE A 50 -7.88 -0.56 -16.57
CA PHE A 50 -7.57 -1.32 -17.77
C PHE A 50 -7.88 -0.52 -19.02
N GLY A 51 -6.88 -0.37 -19.89
CA GLY A 51 -7.08 0.18 -21.22
C GLY A 51 -7.87 -0.75 -22.14
N LEU A 52 -8.54 -0.17 -23.14
CA LEU A 52 -9.29 -0.90 -24.17
C LEU A 52 -8.72 -0.66 -25.57
N ASN A 53 -7.82 0.29 -25.78
CA ASN A 53 -7.14 0.44 -27.06
C ASN A 53 -6.02 -0.62 -27.19
N ARG A 54 -5.88 -1.22 -28.37
CA ARG A 54 -4.73 -2.06 -28.72
C ARG A 54 -3.70 -1.25 -29.52
N PRO A 55 -2.40 -1.59 -29.47
CA PRO A 55 -1.41 -1.00 -30.38
C PRO A 55 -1.74 -1.22 -31.87
N ALA A 56 -2.43 -2.31 -32.19
CA ALA A 56 -2.97 -2.60 -33.52
C ALA A 56 -4.26 -3.42 -33.44
N GLY A 57 -5.14 -3.26 -34.44
CA GLY A 57 -6.44 -3.93 -34.50
C GLY A 57 -7.58 -3.12 -33.85
N PRO A 58 -8.78 -3.71 -33.71
CA PRO A 58 -9.89 -3.06 -33.03
C PRO A 58 -9.61 -2.86 -31.53
N ALA A 59 -10.35 -1.97 -30.88
CA ALA A 59 -10.40 -1.91 -29.42
C ALA A 59 -10.94 -3.21 -28.80
N ILE A 60 -10.61 -3.46 -27.53
CA ILE A 60 -11.10 -4.59 -26.75
C ILE A 60 -12.61 -4.46 -26.62
N SER A 61 -13.34 -5.47 -27.09
CA SER A 61 -14.80 -5.49 -27.07
C SER A 61 -15.33 -5.83 -25.69
N ASP A 62 -16.58 -5.43 -25.39
CA ASP A 62 -17.23 -5.79 -24.12
C ASP A 62 -17.35 -7.32 -23.93
N ALA A 63 -17.40 -8.10 -25.02
CA ALA A 63 -17.39 -9.56 -24.98
C ALA A 63 -16.02 -10.12 -24.52
N GLU A 64 -14.91 -9.56 -25.01
CA GLU A 64 -13.56 -9.94 -24.59
C GLU A 64 -13.25 -9.49 -23.16
N TRP A 65 -13.72 -8.29 -22.79
CA TRP A 65 -13.67 -7.80 -21.41
C TRP A 65 -14.46 -8.71 -20.47
N LYS A 66 -15.69 -9.10 -20.83
CA LYS A 66 -16.49 -10.07 -20.07
C LYS A 66 -15.79 -11.43 -19.96
N ALA A 67 -15.19 -11.94 -21.03
CA ALA A 67 -14.45 -13.19 -20.99
C ALA A 67 -13.24 -13.14 -20.02
N PHE A 68 -12.56 -11.99 -19.91
CA PHE A 68 -11.52 -11.76 -18.89
C PHE A 68 -12.09 -11.71 -17.46
N LEU A 69 -13.22 -11.02 -17.24
CA LEU A 69 -13.88 -11.02 -15.93
C LEU A 69 -14.31 -12.43 -15.49
N ASP A 70 -14.98 -13.17 -16.38
CA ASP A 70 -15.54 -14.49 -16.08
C ASP A 70 -14.43 -15.55 -15.91
N GLY A 71 -13.41 -15.52 -16.79
CA GLY A 71 -12.35 -16.52 -16.85
C GLY A 71 -11.16 -16.29 -15.91
N ASP A 72 -10.82 -15.03 -15.60
CA ASP A 72 -9.62 -14.70 -14.85
C ASP A 72 -9.92 -14.00 -13.51
N VAL A 73 -10.78 -12.99 -13.50
CA VAL A 73 -11.02 -12.16 -12.30
C VAL A 73 -11.90 -12.90 -11.29
N THR A 74 -13.09 -13.32 -11.70
CA THR A 74 -14.11 -13.93 -10.83
C THR A 74 -13.60 -15.19 -10.09
N PRO A 75 -12.81 -16.10 -10.71
CA PRO A 75 -12.25 -17.25 -9.99
C PRO A 75 -11.28 -16.88 -8.85
N ARG A 76 -10.66 -15.69 -8.90
CA ARG A 76 -9.72 -15.17 -7.88
C ARG A 76 -10.43 -14.30 -6.83
N PHE A 77 -11.46 -13.56 -7.24
CA PHE A 77 -12.25 -12.63 -6.41
C PHE A 77 -13.73 -13.03 -6.39
N LYS A 78 -14.00 -14.14 -5.69
CA LYS A 78 -15.35 -14.75 -5.63
C LYS A 78 -16.34 -14.02 -4.72
N GLU A 79 -15.83 -13.24 -3.77
CA GLU A 79 -16.63 -12.52 -2.77
C GLU A 79 -17.34 -11.30 -3.38
N GLY A 80 -16.77 -10.71 -4.43
CA GLY A 80 -17.38 -9.61 -5.17
C GLY A 80 -16.35 -8.78 -5.93
N LEU A 81 -16.87 -8.00 -6.88
CA LEU A 81 -16.13 -6.98 -7.63
C LEU A 81 -17.12 -5.95 -8.17
N THR A 82 -16.66 -4.73 -8.40
CA THR A 82 -17.43 -3.68 -9.09
C THR A 82 -16.67 -3.18 -10.30
N VAL A 83 -17.36 -2.98 -11.42
CA VAL A 83 -16.77 -2.43 -12.65
C VAL A 83 -17.43 -1.11 -13.00
N PHE A 84 -16.62 -0.11 -13.31
CA PHE A 84 -17.04 1.20 -13.80
C PHE A 84 -16.48 1.44 -15.20
N ASP A 85 -17.28 2.05 -16.08
CA ASP A 85 -16.76 2.63 -17.32
C ASP A 85 -15.97 3.90 -17.01
N ALA A 86 -14.80 4.03 -17.62
CA ALA A 86 -13.88 5.14 -17.42
C ALA A 86 -13.35 5.66 -18.76
N LYS A 87 -12.70 6.83 -18.74
CA LYS A 87 -11.93 7.35 -19.87
C LYS A 87 -10.57 7.83 -19.39
N GLY A 88 -9.52 7.17 -19.85
CA GLY A 88 -8.14 7.48 -19.50
C GLY A 88 -7.53 8.53 -20.41
N GLN A 89 -6.61 9.33 -19.85
CA GLN A 89 -5.62 10.09 -20.61
C GLN A 89 -4.26 9.92 -19.90
N TRP A 90 -3.24 9.49 -20.61
CA TRP A 90 -1.88 9.31 -20.09
C TRP A 90 -0.86 9.65 -21.17
N LEU A 91 0.34 9.98 -20.74
CA LEU A 91 1.48 10.15 -21.63
C LEU A 91 1.97 8.74 -22.02
N GLY A 92 1.90 8.41 -23.29
CA GLY A 92 2.49 7.19 -23.84
C GLY A 92 4.02 7.27 -23.81
N ASN A 93 4.68 6.11 -23.95
CA ASN A 93 6.15 6.03 -24.00
C ASN A 93 6.76 6.74 -25.23
N ASP A 94 5.93 7.06 -26.23
CA ASP A 94 6.27 7.89 -27.40
C ASP A 94 6.18 9.40 -27.13
N GLY A 95 5.76 9.82 -25.93
CA GLY A 95 5.55 11.22 -25.57
C GLY A 95 4.22 11.81 -26.05
N VAL A 96 3.30 11.00 -26.59
CA VAL A 96 1.98 11.44 -27.06
C VAL A 96 0.94 11.20 -25.96
N VAL A 97 0.02 12.15 -25.76
CA VAL A 97 -1.12 11.94 -24.84
C VAL A 97 -2.15 11.04 -25.52
N ALA A 98 -2.15 9.77 -25.13
CA ALA A 98 -3.18 8.81 -25.50
C ALA A 98 -4.50 9.17 -24.81
N ARG A 99 -5.62 8.83 -25.48
CA ARG A 99 -6.98 8.95 -24.95
C ARG A 99 -7.73 7.68 -25.28
N GLU A 100 -8.36 7.04 -24.30
CA GLU A 100 -9.12 5.82 -24.54
C GLU A 100 -10.35 5.68 -23.65
N ASN A 101 -11.23 4.75 -24.05
CA ASN A 101 -12.19 4.16 -23.13
C ASN A 101 -11.46 3.12 -22.26
N SER A 102 -11.73 3.12 -20.97
CA SER A 102 -11.09 2.23 -19.99
C SER A 102 -12.16 1.55 -19.14
N LYS A 103 -11.81 0.47 -18.46
CA LYS A 103 -12.62 -0.11 -17.38
C LYS A 103 -11.87 0.03 -16.05
N ALA A 104 -12.54 0.51 -15.01
CA ALA A 104 -12.02 0.50 -13.66
C ALA A 104 -12.66 -0.66 -12.89
N LEU A 105 -11.84 -1.60 -12.44
CA LEU A 105 -12.23 -2.74 -11.60
C LEU A 105 -11.87 -2.42 -10.15
N MET A 106 -12.89 -2.28 -9.30
CA MET A 106 -12.72 -2.13 -7.86
C MET A 106 -12.89 -3.49 -7.18
N LEU A 107 -11.89 -3.86 -6.39
CA LEU A 107 -11.81 -5.08 -5.62
C LEU A 107 -11.70 -4.72 -4.14
N ILE A 108 -12.38 -5.49 -3.29
CA ILE A 108 -12.29 -5.41 -1.83
C ILE A 108 -11.76 -6.78 -1.36
N HIS A 109 -10.71 -6.80 -0.55
CA HIS A 109 -10.05 -8.06 -0.17
C HIS A 109 -9.18 -8.00 1.10
N GLY A 110 -8.84 -9.18 1.62
CA GLY A 110 -7.78 -9.36 2.62
C GLY A 110 -6.37 -9.19 2.06
N ALA A 111 -5.36 -9.19 2.95
CA ALA A 111 -3.97 -8.91 2.60
C ALA A 111 -3.27 -10.02 1.76
N ASP A 112 -3.92 -11.16 1.52
CA ASP A 112 -3.37 -12.33 0.82
C ASP A 112 -3.44 -12.24 -0.72
N LYS A 113 -4.14 -11.24 -1.27
CA LYS A 113 -4.47 -11.14 -2.70
C LYS A 113 -3.43 -10.52 -3.62
N GLU A 114 -2.30 -10.08 -3.11
CA GLU A 114 -1.21 -9.47 -3.90
C GLU A 114 -0.85 -10.28 -5.16
N ARG A 115 -0.64 -11.59 -4.99
CA ARG A 115 -0.29 -12.50 -6.09
C ARG A 115 -1.42 -12.65 -7.12
N ASP A 116 -2.67 -12.62 -6.68
CA ASP A 116 -3.83 -12.71 -7.56
C ASP A 116 -3.99 -11.42 -8.39
N ILE A 117 -3.74 -10.25 -7.78
CA ILE A 117 -3.78 -8.93 -8.43
C ILE A 117 -2.71 -8.82 -9.52
N GLU A 118 -1.45 -9.14 -9.21
CA GLU A 118 -0.36 -9.06 -10.19
C GLU A 118 -0.47 -10.14 -11.28
N ALA A 119 -1.08 -11.30 -10.97
CA ALA A 119 -1.45 -12.27 -12.00
C ALA A 119 -2.46 -11.70 -13.00
N LEU A 120 -3.53 -11.03 -12.53
CA LEU A 120 -4.52 -10.40 -13.41
C LEU A 120 -3.90 -9.31 -14.29
N ARG A 121 -3.06 -8.45 -13.71
CA ARG A 121 -2.34 -7.40 -14.43
C ARG A 121 -1.43 -7.99 -15.51
N THR A 122 -0.69 -9.06 -15.18
CA THR A 122 0.19 -9.76 -16.13
C THR A 122 -0.59 -10.42 -17.26
N ILE A 123 -1.67 -11.14 -16.93
CA ILE A 123 -2.56 -11.80 -17.91
C ILE A 123 -3.14 -10.77 -18.88
N TYR A 124 -3.67 -9.65 -18.37
CA TYR A 124 -4.30 -8.62 -19.21
C TYR A 124 -3.29 -7.97 -20.17
N LYS A 125 -2.12 -7.57 -19.66
CA LYS A 125 -1.04 -7.01 -20.49
C LYS A 125 -0.61 -7.98 -21.60
N SER A 126 -0.42 -9.26 -21.26
CA SER A 126 -0.01 -10.29 -22.23
C SER A 126 -1.09 -10.58 -23.27
N ARG A 127 -2.36 -10.71 -22.85
CA ARG A 127 -3.48 -11.06 -23.74
C ARG A 127 -3.85 -9.94 -24.70
N PHE A 128 -3.76 -8.68 -24.25
CA PHE A 128 -4.25 -7.52 -25.01
C PHE A 128 -3.14 -6.53 -25.39
N ALA A 129 -1.88 -6.94 -25.30
CA ALA A 129 -0.69 -6.14 -25.64
C ALA A 129 -0.67 -4.74 -24.99
N GLN A 130 -1.09 -4.65 -23.72
CA GLN A 130 -1.08 -3.38 -22.97
C GLN A 130 0.30 -3.12 -22.37
N GLU A 131 0.78 -1.89 -22.45
CA GLU A 131 2.02 -1.46 -21.79
C GLU A 131 1.90 -1.57 -20.25
N SER A 132 0.74 -1.18 -19.72
CA SER A 132 0.48 -1.16 -18.29
C SER A 132 -0.99 -1.44 -17.95
N VAL A 133 -1.22 -1.69 -16.66
CA VAL A 133 -2.52 -1.56 -16.00
C VAL A 133 -2.22 -0.64 -14.82
N MET A 134 -3.02 0.39 -14.55
CA MET A 134 -2.81 1.21 -13.35
C MET A 134 -3.38 0.49 -12.13
N ARG A 135 -2.76 0.65 -10.96
CA ARG A 135 -3.22 0.11 -9.68
C ARG A 135 -3.18 1.22 -8.63
N ILE A 136 -4.23 1.29 -7.82
CA ILE A 136 -4.31 2.14 -6.63
C ILE A 136 -4.81 1.26 -5.49
N ASP A 137 -4.11 1.25 -4.37
CA ASP A 137 -4.49 0.52 -3.17
C ASP A 137 -4.81 1.51 -2.05
N ALA A 138 -5.86 1.24 -1.28
CA ALA A 138 -6.23 2.01 -0.10
C ALA A 138 -6.62 1.08 1.06
N PRO A 139 -6.14 1.34 2.30
CA PRO A 139 -6.68 0.68 3.48
C PRO A 139 -8.09 1.19 3.76
N VAL A 140 -9.03 0.27 3.99
CA VAL A 140 -10.46 0.56 4.19
C VAL A 140 -11.04 -0.23 5.35
N CYS A 141 -12.15 0.25 5.89
CA CYS A 141 -12.99 -0.47 6.84
C CYS A 141 -14.30 -0.86 6.14
N VAL A 142 -14.64 -2.14 6.14
CA VAL A 142 -15.76 -2.67 5.33
C VAL A 142 -16.70 -3.50 6.20
N ALA A 143 -18.00 -3.21 6.11
CA ALA A 143 -19.08 -4.01 6.69
C ALA A 143 -20.05 -4.40 5.56
N PHE A 144 -20.61 -5.60 5.66
CA PHE A 144 -21.57 -6.19 4.73
C PHE A 144 -22.89 -6.51 5.44
#